data_AF-A0A3M0GEY5-F1
#
_entry.id   AF-A0A3M0GEY5-F1
#
_cell.length_a   1.000
_cell.length_b   1.000
_cell.length_c   1.000
_cell.angle_alpha   90.00
_cell.angle_beta   90.00
_cell.angle_gamma   90.00
#
_symmetry.space_group_name_H-M   'P 1'
#
loop_
_entity.id
_entity.type
_entity.pdbx_description
1 polymer ?
#
loop_
_entity_poly.entity_id
_entity_poly.type
_entity_poly.pdbx_seq_one_letter_code
_entity_poly.pdbx_strand_id
1 'polypeptide(L)'
;MNTKFFLSAFLALTISSLSAQKSFFQTLDAHGPDAKYQVYGDLYKNDNGEPAAQASTTYHQVIERHSLGPLSAGITVTKVLDDGRTSLGNNYNGIAISAIKYVGFPNTRVLHHTGYNRGYVAFDNYIFFLKGLSDDLTDFSKISSIMILDGSAKAEKKEKKKGKFWKKLKEAALNERPSGEGSSPEYKQLMAKNPEQLVRDYLKSMKAKEDAYTMTAQDKSNLKKLYDAAKADDAKAKKINDAYWASPEGQAVLAARRRENGSSGGGSVTLRNNSNSTVYVGSSGSNNRGTKIAPGSTASWSCGRDAYLQQETIVGTTSSYKSTSNRVYSANSGCGRTVNIN
;
A
#
# COMPACT_ATOMS: atom_id res chain seq x y z
N MET A 1 71.67 -22.30 24.25
CA MET A 1 70.46 -22.75 25.00
C MET A 1 70.25 -21.75 26.13
N ASN A 2 69.17 -21.01 26.31
CA ASN A 2 67.83 -21.03 25.74
C ASN A 2 67.31 -19.59 25.60
N THR A 3 66.92 -19.24 24.39
CA THR A 3 66.20 -18.01 24.04
C THR A 3 64.76 -18.14 24.54
N LYS A 4 64.28 -17.24 25.41
CA LYS A 4 62.84 -17.12 25.69
C LYS A 4 62.33 -15.83 25.07
N PHE A 5 61.76 -15.98 23.87
CA PHE A 5 60.82 -15.05 23.27
C PHE A 5 59.59 -14.94 24.19
N PHE A 6 59.25 -13.74 24.63
CA PHE A 6 57.87 -13.41 25.01
C PHE A 6 57.40 -12.27 24.12
N LEU A 7 56.78 -12.67 23.00
CA LEU A 7 56.07 -11.81 22.09
C LEU A 7 54.80 -11.33 22.80
N SER A 8 54.79 -10.10 23.30
CA SER A 8 53.59 -9.45 23.81
C SER A 8 52.74 -8.99 22.61
N ALA A 9 51.90 -9.88 22.10
CA ALA A 9 50.85 -9.53 21.15
C ALA A 9 49.72 -8.81 21.91
N PHE A 10 49.83 -7.48 22.00
CA PHE A 10 48.74 -6.62 22.44
C PHE A 10 47.72 -6.53 21.30
N LEU A 11 46.85 -7.55 21.19
CA LEU A 11 45.66 -7.46 20.34
C LEU A 11 44.68 -6.52 21.05
N ALA A 12 44.84 -5.23 20.81
CA ALA A 12 43.83 -4.24 21.16
C ALA A 12 42.59 -4.51 20.30
N LEU A 13 41.72 -5.42 20.76
CA LEU A 13 40.32 -5.41 20.39
C LEU A 13 39.76 -4.09 20.93
N THR A 14 39.85 -3.04 20.13
CA THR A 14 38.98 -1.89 20.25
C THR A 14 37.57 -2.38 19.91
N ILE A 15 36.92 -3.04 20.87
CA ILE A 15 35.47 -3.06 20.94
C ILE A 15 35.10 -1.62 21.25
N SER A 16 35.07 -0.78 20.21
CA SER A 16 34.31 0.46 20.26
C SER A 16 32.93 0.02 20.72
N SER A 17 32.56 0.46 21.91
CA SER A 17 31.23 0.30 22.47
C SER A 17 30.25 1.05 21.55
N LEU A 18 29.93 0.43 20.41
CA LEU A 18 28.72 0.65 19.66
C LEU A 18 27.63 0.55 20.71
N SER A 19 27.06 1.69 21.11
CA SER A 19 25.73 1.68 21.69
C SER A 19 24.89 0.87 20.71
N ALA A 20 24.49 -0.34 21.11
CA ALA A 20 23.96 -1.30 20.16
C ALA A 20 22.73 -0.68 19.50
N GLN A 21 22.85 -0.33 18.21
CA GLN A 21 21.75 0.27 17.44
C GLN A 21 20.47 -0.56 17.64
N LYS A 22 19.43 0.08 18.16
CA LYS A 22 18.16 -0.56 18.54
C LYS A 22 17.44 -1.07 17.30
N SER A 23 16.74 -2.19 17.45
CA SER A 23 15.77 -2.66 16.44
C SER A 23 14.55 -1.73 16.39
N PHE A 24 13.71 -1.91 15.37
CA PHE A 24 12.47 -1.16 15.19
C PHE A 24 11.62 -1.09 16.46
N PHE A 25 11.28 -2.25 17.04
CA PHE A 25 10.43 -2.30 18.23
C PHE A 25 11.13 -1.78 19.48
N GLN A 26 12.43 -2.04 19.64
CA GLN A 26 13.23 -1.49 20.74
C GLN A 26 13.32 0.05 20.69
N THR A 27 13.35 0.63 19.49
CA THR A 27 13.28 2.09 19.32
C THR A 27 11.92 2.60 19.78
N LEU A 28 10.82 1.95 19.36
CA LEU A 28 9.48 2.34 19.81
C LEU A 28 9.29 2.18 21.33
N ASP A 29 9.82 1.11 21.93
CA ASP A 29 9.84 0.93 23.39
C ASP A 29 10.54 2.11 24.08
N ALA A 30 11.66 2.56 23.50
CA ALA A 30 12.43 3.65 24.06
C ALA A 30 11.76 5.02 23.94
N HIS A 31 10.86 5.21 22.97
CA HIS A 31 10.06 6.42 22.85
C HIS A 31 8.92 6.48 23.88
N GLY A 32 8.47 5.32 24.36
CA GLY A 32 7.40 5.20 25.35
C GLY A 32 5.99 5.13 24.75
N PRO A 33 4.98 4.73 25.56
CA PRO A 33 3.61 4.48 25.10
C PRO A 33 2.85 5.76 24.70
N ASP A 34 3.20 6.91 25.29
CA ASP A 34 2.55 8.20 25.02
C ASP A 34 3.27 9.04 23.95
N ALA A 35 4.19 8.41 23.21
CA ALA A 35 4.99 9.07 22.19
C ALA A 35 4.11 9.67 21.09
N LYS A 36 4.34 10.95 20.82
CA LYS A 36 3.75 11.71 19.71
C LYS A 36 4.84 12.13 18.75
N TYR A 37 4.48 12.21 17.47
CA TYR A 37 5.43 12.54 16.43
C TYR A 37 4.90 13.66 15.54
N GLN A 38 5.70 14.71 15.39
CA GLN A 38 5.56 15.67 14.31
C GLN A 38 5.85 14.98 12.97
N VAL A 39 4.93 15.15 12.02
CA VAL A 39 4.99 14.48 10.72
C VAL A 39 5.48 15.43 9.65
N TYR A 40 6.34 14.91 8.78
CA TYR A 40 6.74 15.53 7.54
C TYR A 40 6.44 14.58 6.38
N GLY A 41 6.15 15.17 5.22
CA GLY A 41 5.82 14.45 4.00
C GLY A 41 7.03 13.80 3.34
N ASP A 42 6.98 13.74 2.01
CA ASP A 42 8.06 13.19 1.20
C ASP A 42 9.37 13.97 1.41
N LEU A 43 10.49 13.26 1.51
CA LEU A 43 11.81 13.88 1.43
C LEU A 43 12.09 14.24 -0.04
N TYR A 44 12.49 15.48 -0.29
CA TYR A 44 12.90 15.98 -1.60
C TYR A 44 14.18 16.81 -1.46
N LYS A 45 14.75 17.23 -2.60
CA LYS A 45 15.82 18.23 -2.65
C LYS A 45 15.21 19.57 -3.02
N ASN A 46 15.46 20.60 -2.22
CA ASN A 46 15.04 21.97 -2.54
C ASN A 46 15.89 22.56 -3.68
N ASP A 47 15.63 23.81 -4.05
CA ASP A 47 16.32 24.51 -5.14
C ASP A 47 17.85 24.62 -4.92
N ASN A 48 18.31 24.54 -3.67
CA ASN A 48 19.72 24.53 -3.30
C ASN A 48 20.34 23.12 -3.31
N GLY A 49 19.58 22.09 -3.68
CA GLY A 49 19.99 20.69 -3.63
C GLY A 49 20.05 20.11 -2.21
N GLU A 50 19.55 20.83 -1.20
CA GLU A 50 19.55 20.41 0.20
C GLU A 50 18.31 19.55 0.52
N PRO A 51 18.42 18.59 1.46
CA PRO A 51 17.27 17.78 1.86
C PRO A 51 16.21 18.64 2.56
N ALA A 52 14.97 18.46 2.14
CA ALA A 52 13.80 19.14 2.71
C ALA A 52 12.57 18.22 2.72
N ALA A 53 11.63 18.53 3.61
CA ALA A 53 10.30 17.92 3.67
C ALA A 53 9.28 18.92 4.24
N GLN A 54 8.06 18.86 3.72
CA GLN A 54 6.95 19.71 4.18
C GLN A 54 6.41 19.22 5.52
N ALA A 55 6.16 20.15 6.44
CA ALA A 55 5.56 19.83 7.73
C ALA A 55 4.05 19.68 7.63
N SER A 56 3.51 18.66 8.30
CA SER A 56 2.08 18.58 8.58
C SER A 56 1.75 19.50 9.75
N THR A 57 0.96 20.55 9.53
CA THR A 57 0.60 21.50 10.59
C THR A 57 -0.73 21.22 11.27
N THR A 58 -1.45 20.17 10.86
CA THR A 58 -2.84 19.93 11.28
C THR A 58 -3.05 18.66 12.09
N TYR A 59 -1.99 17.85 12.26
CA TYR A 59 -2.05 16.63 13.05
C TYR A 59 -0.65 16.15 13.46
N HIS A 60 -0.61 15.45 14.60
CA HIS A 60 0.49 14.58 15.01
C HIS A 60 0.16 13.13 14.69
N GLN A 61 1.16 12.26 14.70
CA GLN A 61 0.94 10.83 14.68
C GLN A 61 1.24 10.19 16.04
N VAL A 62 0.45 9.17 16.36
CA VAL A 62 0.64 8.26 17.48
C VAL A 62 0.77 6.85 16.92
N ILE A 63 1.59 6.02 17.56
CA ILE A 63 1.84 4.65 17.14
C ILE A 63 1.33 3.70 18.19
N GLU A 64 0.24 3.01 17.84
CA GLU A 64 -0.24 1.86 18.60
C GLU A 64 0.58 0.64 18.21
N ARG A 65 1.00 -0.16 19.19
CA ARG A 65 1.74 -1.41 18.97
C ARG A 65 0.83 -2.60 19.19
N HIS A 66 0.86 -3.53 18.24
CA HIS A 66 0.17 -4.81 18.35
C HIS A 66 1.06 -5.84 19.02
N SER A 67 0.46 -6.77 19.75
CA SER A 67 1.18 -7.87 20.37
C SER A 67 0.45 -9.20 20.20
N LEU A 68 1.23 -10.28 20.18
CA LEU A 68 0.75 -11.66 20.27
C LEU A 68 1.45 -12.31 21.47
N GLY A 69 0.83 -12.20 22.64
CA GLY A 69 1.50 -12.50 23.91
C GLY A 69 2.72 -11.58 24.08
N PRO A 70 3.93 -12.11 24.34
CA PRO A 70 5.14 -11.28 24.49
C PRO A 70 5.73 -10.78 23.16
N LEU A 71 5.19 -11.21 22.01
CA LEU A 71 5.75 -10.90 20.70
C LEU A 71 5.18 -9.58 20.17
N SER A 72 6.04 -8.68 19.70
CA SER A 72 5.61 -7.52 18.93
C SER A 72 5.04 -7.96 17.58
N ALA A 73 3.79 -7.59 17.32
CA ALA A 73 2.99 -8.04 16.19
C ALA A 73 2.74 -6.94 15.14
N GLY A 74 3.53 -5.89 15.16
CA GLY A 74 3.42 -4.76 14.24
C GLY A 74 2.81 -3.53 14.88
N ILE A 75 2.34 -2.59 14.05
CA ILE A 75 1.88 -1.27 14.51
C ILE A 75 0.65 -0.78 13.76
N THR A 76 -0.08 0.15 14.37
CA THR A 76 -1.02 1.04 13.70
C THR A 76 -0.57 2.48 13.91
N VAL A 77 -0.50 3.23 12.82
CA VAL A 77 -0.19 4.65 12.83
C VAL A 77 -1.50 5.42 12.73
N THR A 78 -1.78 6.23 13.75
CA THR A 78 -3.01 7.02 13.86
C THR A 78 -2.67 8.50 13.76
N LYS A 79 -3.40 9.23 12.93
CA LYS A 79 -3.35 10.69 12.89
C LYS A 79 -4.25 11.24 13.98
N VAL A 80 -3.75 12.14 14.80
CA VAL A 80 -4.49 12.85 15.84
C VAL A 80 -4.50 14.33 15.47
N LEU A 81 -5.67 14.83 15.09
CA LEU A 81 -5.88 16.25 14.78
C LEU A 81 -5.87 17.09 16.06
N ASP A 82 -5.65 18.39 15.91
CA ASP A 82 -5.58 19.33 17.05
C ASP A 82 -6.89 19.40 17.86
N ASP A 83 -8.02 19.11 17.21
CA ASP A 83 -9.34 19.02 17.85
C ASP A 83 -9.64 17.65 18.51
N GLY A 84 -8.65 16.76 18.54
CA GLY A 84 -8.74 15.44 19.16
C GLY A 84 -9.36 14.36 18.27
N ARG A 85 -9.86 14.69 17.08
CA ARG A 85 -10.33 13.66 16.14
C ARG A 85 -9.18 12.79 15.68
N THR A 86 -9.48 11.52 15.46
CA THR A 86 -8.48 10.54 15.01
C THR A 86 -8.86 9.93 13.66
N SER A 87 -7.86 9.67 12.82
CA SER A 87 -8.05 8.89 11.60
C SER A 87 -6.89 7.92 11.37
N LEU A 88 -7.19 6.79 10.74
CA LEU A 88 -6.18 5.80 10.40
C LEU A 88 -5.17 6.39 9.40
N GLY A 89 -3.89 6.40 9.77
CA GLY A 89 -2.79 6.76 8.88
C GLY A 89 -2.34 5.56 8.06
N ASN A 90 -1.85 4.53 8.72
CA ASN A 90 -1.45 3.25 8.10
C ASN A 90 -1.64 2.11 9.09
N ASN A 91 -1.99 0.93 8.58
CA ASN A 91 -2.08 -0.29 9.38
C ASN A 91 -0.99 -1.28 8.96
N TYR A 92 -0.12 -1.63 9.89
CA TYR A 92 0.95 -2.62 9.78
C TYR A 92 0.80 -3.67 10.89
N ASN A 93 -0.44 -4.02 11.22
CA ASN A 93 -0.76 -5.13 12.13
C ASN A 93 -0.41 -6.46 11.43
N GLY A 94 0.75 -7.02 11.77
CA GLY A 94 1.29 -8.22 11.15
C GLY A 94 0.70 -9.53 11.66
N ILE A 95 -0.32 -9.50 12.53
CA ILE A 95 -1.18 -10.66 12.85
C ILE A 95 -2.58 -10.55 12.21
N ALA A 96 -2.87 -9.45 11.51
CA ALA A 96 -4.08 -9.25 10.71
C ALA A 96 -3.78 -9.07 9.21
N ILE A 97 -2.51 -8.87 8.83
CA ILE A 97 -2.10 -8.61 7.45
C ILE A 97 -0.90 -9.51 7.12
N SER A 98 -1.12 -10.60 6.38
CA SER A 98 -0.07 -11.59 6.07
C SER A 98 1.07 -11.07 5.18
N ALA A 99 0.82 -9.96 4.48
CA ALA A 99 1.81 -9.25 3.67
C ALA A 99 2.87 -8.52 4.52
N ILE A 100 2.67 -8.37 5.83
CA ILE A 100 3.65 -7.77 6.73
C ILE A 100 4.73 -8.77 7.11
N LYS A 101 6.00 -8.37 6.96
CA LYS A 101 7.19 -9.15 7.27
C LYS A 101 8.08 -8.43 8.28
N TYR A 102 8.65 -9.22 9.17
CA TYR A 102 9.54 -8.79 10.25
C TYR A 102 11.00 -8.97 9.80
N VAL A 103 11.48 -8.08 8.95
CA VAL A 103 12.83 -8.18 8.35
C VAL A 103 13.87 -8.06 9.45
N GLY A 104 14.68 -9.09 9.64
CA GLY A 104 15.70 -9.13 10.69
C GLY A 104 15.27 -9.70 12.03
N PHE A 105 14.11 -10.36 12.09
CA PHE A 105 13.63 -10.98 13.34
C PHE A 105 14.71 -11.86 14.00
N PRO A 106 14.94 -11.76 15.33
CA PRO A 106 14.15 -10.99 16.31
C PRO A 106 14.50 -9.50 16.41
N ASN A 107 15.62 -9.07 15.82
CA ASN A 107 16.09 -7.68 15.82
C ASN A 107 15.52 -6.91 14.63
N THR A 108 14.20 -6.94 14.45
CA THR A 108 13.52 -6.41 13.26
C THR A 108 14.00 -5.01 12.89
N ARG A 109 14.63 -4.85 11.73
CA ARG A 109 15.11 -3.54 11.23
C ARG A 109 14.08 -2.84 10.33
N VAL A 110 13.28 -3.61 9.59
CA VAL A 110 12.18 -3.10 8.74
C VAL A 110 10.90 -3.89 9.03
N LEU A 111 9.81 -3.17 9.25
CA LEU A 111 8.47 -3.74 9.16
C LEU A 111 7.96 -3.56 7.73
N HIS A 112 8.10 -4.60 6.91
CA HIS A 112 7.95 -4.54 5.46
C HIS A 112 6.58 -5.03 5.01
N HIS A 113 5.93 -4.29 4.10
CA HIS A 113 4.73 -4.73 3.43
C HIS A 113 5.09 -5.21 2.02
N THR A 114 5.07 -6.52 1.79
CA THR A 114 5.51 -7.13 0.53
C THR A 114 4.63 -6.73 -0.66
N GLY A 115 3.31 -6.68 -0.47
CA GLY A 115 2.36 -6.36 -1.55
C GLY A 115 2.48 -4.94 -2.14
N TYR A 116 3.09 -3.99 -1.42
CA TYR A 116 3.25 -2.60 -1.86
C TYR A 116 4.73 -2.18 -1.95
N ASN A 117 5.65 -3.10 -1.69
CA ASN A 117 7.08 -2.88 -1.55
C ASN A 117 7.45 -1.58 -0.78
N ARG A 118 7.00 -1.49 0.47
CA ARG A 118 7.17 -0.32 1.34
C ARG A 118 7.22 -0.74 2.81
N GLY A 119 7.84 0.03 3.68
CA GLY A 119 8.01 -0.39 5.06
C GLY A 119 8.41 0.73 6.01
N TYR A 120 8.35 0.40 7.30
CA TYR A 120 8.76 1.29 8.37
C TYR A 120 10.13 0.91 8.91
N VAL A 121 10.94 1.93 9.18
CA VAL A 121 12.19 1.83 9.94
C VAL A 121 12.13 2.84 11.08
N ALA A 122 12.74 2.51 12.22
CA ALA A 122 12.73 3.35 13.41
C ALA A 122 14.06 3.25 14.14
N PHE A 123 14.71 4.39 14.34
CA PHE A 123 15.95 4.49 15.11
C PHE A 123 16.13 5.92 15.64
N ASP A 124 16.95 6.06 16.66
CA ASP A 124 17.15 7.29 17.42
C ASP A 124 15.82 7.89 17.89
N ASN A 125 15.39 9.02 17.33
CA ASN A 125 14.15 9.73 17.63
C ASN A 125 13.23 9.80 16.39
N TYR A 126 13.47 8.93 15.40
CA TYR A 126 12.89 9.05 14.07
C TYR A 126 12.22 7.75 13.64
N ILE A 127 11.15 7.91 12.86
CA ILE A 127 10.50 6.81 12.15
C ILE A 127 10.31 7.25 10.71
N PHE A 128 10.76 6.42 9.78
CA PHE A 128 10.68 6.70 8.35
C PHE A 128 9.78 5.69 7.67
N PHE A 129 8.94 6.19 6.76
CA PHE A 129 8.16 5.37 5.86
C PHE A 129 8.82 5.33 4.49
N LEU A 130 9.32 4.16 4.11
CA LEU A 130 10.10 3.93 2.90
C LEU A 130 9.24 3.30 1.81
N LYS A 131 9.47 3.67 0.55
CA LYS A 131 8.88 3.05 -0.63
C LYS A 131 9.98 2.55 -1.57
N GLY A 132 9.67 1.50 -2.33
CA GLY A 132 10.55 0.93 -3.34
C GLY A 132 11.84 0.37 -2.73
N LEU A 133 11.69 -0.49 -1.71
CA LEU A 133 12.84 -1.15 -1.08
C LEU A 133 13.53 -2.10 -2.09
N SER A 134 14.86 -2.21 -2.02
CA SER A 134 15.63 -3.20 -2.79
C SER A 134 15.35 -4.63 -2.33
N ASP A 135 15.80 -5.61 -3.10
CA ASP A 135 15.62 -7.03 -2.80
C ASP A 135 16.29 -7.46 -1.48
N ASP A 136 17.48 -6.92 -1.17
CA ASP A 136 18.18 -7.13 0.10
C ASP A 136 17.67 -6.21 1.23
N LEU A 137 16.74 -5.32 0.88
CA LEU A 137 16.07 -4.36 1.74
C LEU A 137 17.05 -3.38 2.41
N THR A 138 18.25 -3.16 1.86
CA THR A 138 19.21 -2.16 2.38
C THR A 138 19.15 -0.80 1.68
N ASP A 139 18.37 -0.73 0.61
CA ASP A 139 18.20 0.43 -0.24
C ASP A 139 16.69 0.74 -0.41
N PHE A 140 16.36 1.94 -0.82
CA PHE A 140 15.00 2.40 -1.09
C PHE A 140 15.01 3.52 -2.14
N SER A 141 13.91 3.65 -2.88
CA SER A 141 13.75 4.72 -3.87
C SER A 141 13.27 6.04 -3.25
N LYS A 142 12.52 5.99 -2.14
CA LYS A 142 11.95 7.20 -1.53
C LYS A 142 11.66 7.07 -0.04
N ILE A 143 11.94 8.13 0.72
CA ILE A 143 11.33 8.40 2.04
C ILE A 143 10.05 9.18 1.80
N SER A 144 8.90 8.56 2.07
CA SER A 144 7.59 9.14 1.79
C SER A 144 6.93 9.80 3.01
N SER A 145 7.44 9.52 4.21
CA SER A 145 7.07 10.24 5.42
C SER A 145 8.17 10.11 6.45
N ILE A 146 8.34 11.19 7.21
CA ILE A 146 9.27 11.28 8.34
C ILE A 146 8.43 11.63 9.57
N MET A 147 8.58 10.86 10.63
CA MET A 147 7.99 11.13 11.93
C MET A 147 9.13 11.42 12.90
N ILE A 148 9.09 12.58 13.53
CA ILE A 148 10.10 13.01 14.49
C ILE A 148 9.46 13.08 15.86
N LEU A 149 10.04 12.41 16.84
CA LEU A 149 9.52 12.37 18.21
C LEU A 149 9.45 13.78 18.80
N ASP A 150 8.28 14.14 19.32
CA ASP A 150 8.04 15.46 19.90
C ASP A 150 8.89 15.66 21.17
N GLY A 151 9.47 16.86 21.31
CA GLY A 151 10.32 17.21 22.46
C GLY A 151 11.67 16.49 22.49
N SER A 152 12.07 15.85 21.38
CA SER A 152 13.33 15.10 21.32
C SER A 152 14.57 15.97 21.12
N ALA A 153 14.43 17.26 20.78
CA ALA A 153 15.55 18.19 20.84
C ALA A 153 15.92 18.44 22.30
N LYS A 154 17.11 18.00 22.69
CA LYS A 154 17.68 18.41 23.97
C LYS A 154 17.91 19.92 23.95
N ALA A 155 17.30 20.64 24.90
CA ALA A 155 17.77 21.98 25.23
C ALA A 155 19.24 21.85 25.63
N GLU A 156 20.15 22.34 24.78
CA GLU A 156 21.56 22.33 25.14
C GLU A 156 21.74 23.15 26.42
N LYS A 157 22.17 22.49 27.50
CA LYS A 157 22.86 23.18 28.57
C LYS A 157 24.00 23.95 27.89
N LYS A 158 24.02 25.28 28.06
CA LYS A 158 25.04 26.19 27.56
C LYS A 158 26.45 25.72 27.99
N GLU A 159 27.05 24.82 27.22
CA GLU A 159 28.48 24.59 27.27
C GLU A 159 29.14 25.42 26.17
N LYS A 160 29.93 26.42 26.60
CA LYS A 160 30.70 27.29 25.72
C LYS A 160 31.82 26.48 25.04
N LYS A 161 31.67 26.13 23.75
CA LYS A 161 32.71 25.93 22.67
C LYS A 161 32.12 25.08 21.52
N LYS A 162 32.23 25.31 20.19
CA LYS A 162 33.00 26.21 19.30
C LYS A 162 32.17 26.57 18.02
N GLY A 163 31.84 27.86 17.87
CA GLY A 163 32.05 28.76 16.72
C GLY A 163 31.69 28.45 15.25
N LYS A 164 31.58 27.20 14.76
CA LYS A 164 31.33 26.94 13.32
C LYS A 164 30.04 26.17 13.04
N PHE A 165 29.72 25.16 13.85
CA PHE A 165 28.51 24.36 13.69
C PHE A 165 27.25 25.19 13.98
N TRP A 166 27.28 25.97 15.07
CA TRP A 166 26.20 26.89 15.45
C TRP A 166 26.00 28.04 14.46
N LYS A 167 27.07 28.51 13.81
CA LYS A 167 26.95 29.55 12.79
C LYS A 167 26.19 29.02 11.58
N LYS A 168 26.54 27.82 11.10
CA LYS A 168 25.80 27.13 10.02
C LYS A 168 24.36 26.79 10.40
N LEU A 169 24.10 26.32 11.62
CA LEU A 169 22.73 26.02 12.08
C LEU A 169 21.86 27.29 12.18
N LYS A 170 22.46 28.41 12.63
CA LYS A 170 21.77 29.70 12.75
C LYS A 170 21.56 30.36 11.38
N GLU A 171 22.54 30.28 10.48
CA GLU A 171 22.43 30.73 9.09
C GLU A 171 21.37 29.91 8.32
N ALA A 172 21.35 28.58 8.48
CA ALA A 172 20.31 27.72 7.90
C ALA A 172 18.91 27.91 8.53
N ALA A 173 18.84 28.49 9.73
CA ALA A 173 17.58 28.86 10.38
C ALA A 173 17.08 30.26 9.99
N LEU A 174 17.94 31.11 9.43
CA LEU A 174 17.66 32.49 9.04
C LEU A 174 17.38 32.65 7.55
N ASN A 175 17.78 31.69 6.72
CA ASN A 175 17.37 31.66 5.32
C ASN A 175 15.88 31.32 5.26
N GLU A 176 15.09 32.22 4.66
CA GLU A 176 13.68 31.99 4.37
C GLU A 176 13.57 30.72 3.53
N ARG A 177 13.02 29.67 4.16
CA ARG A 177 12.73 28.42 3.48
C ARG A 177 11.45 28.57 2.68
N PRO A 178 11.30 27.86 1.56
CA PRO A 178 10.06 27.79 0.81
C PRO A 178 8.87 27.55 1.76
N SER A 179 7.75 28.24 1.50
CA SER A 179 6.55 28.15 2.34
C SER A 179 6.12 26.69 2.53
N GLY A 180 6.01 26.24 3.79
CA GLY A 180 5.53 24.90 4.16
C GLY A 180 6.62 23.91 4.59
N GLU A 181 7.91 24.26 4.49
CA GLU A 181 8.99 23.43 5.04
C GLU A 181 9.05 23.43 6.57
N GLY A 182 9.56 22.34 7.14
CA GLY A 182 9.80 22.23 8.57
C GLY A 182 10.76 23.30 9.13
N SER A 183 10.43 23.83 10.30
CA SER A 183 11.23 24.86 10.98
C SER A 183 11.68 24.49 12.40
N SER A 184 11.17 23.38 12.95
CA SER A 184 11.50 22.92 14.31
C SER A 184 12.98 22.58 14.47
N PRO A 185 13.54 22.68 15.70
CA PRO A 185 14.91 22.30 16.00
C PRO A 185 15.24 20.85 15.60
N GLU A 186 14.32 19.92 15.89
CA GLU A 186 14.47 18.49 15.60
C GLU A 186 14.54 18.24 14.08
N TYR A 187 13.67 18.91 13.31
CA TYR A 187 13.69 18.83 11.85
C TYR A 187 15.01 19.35 11.28
N LYS A 188 15.48 20.50 11.76
CA LYS A 188 16.76 21.08 11.33
C LYS A 188 17.91 20.14 11.64
N GLN A 189 17.90 19.49 12.81
CA GLN A 189 18.90 18.51 13.20
C GLN A 189 18.89 17.30 12.26
N LEU A 190 17.72 16.78 11.89
CA LEU A 190 17.61 15.65 10.98
C LEU A 190 18.07 16.02 9.55
N MET A 191 17.60 17.13 8.98
CA MET A 191 17.97 17.53 7.62
C MET A 191 19.48 17.77 7.48
N ALA A 192 20.14 18.29 8.51
CA ALA A 192 21.59 18.46 8.53
C ALA A 192 22.38 17.14 8.50
N LYS A 193 21.74 16.00 8.79
CA LYS A 193 22.37 14.66 8.79
C LYS A 193 22.25 13.91 7.46
N ASN A 194 21.66 14.51 6.41
CA ASN A 194 21.29 13.82 5.18
C ASN A 194 20.41 12.58 5.47
N PRO A 195 19.09 12.76 5.64
CA PRO A 195 18.20 11.69 6.09
C PRO A 195 18.23 10.44 5.21
N GLU A 196 18.46 10.59 3.90
CA GLU A 196 18.56 9.47 2.99
C GLU A 196 19.77 8.58 3.34
N GLN A 197 20.96 9.18 3.45
CA GLN A 197 22.17 8.46 3.83
C GLN A 197 22.04 7.85 5.23
N LEU A 198 21.45 8.59 6.17
CA LEU A 198 21.23 8.14 7.54
C LEU A 198 20.41 6.84 7.61
N VAL A 199 19.32 6.76 6.83
CA VAL A 199 18.50 5.54 6.76
C VAL A 199 19.26 4.40 6.09
N ARG A 200 19.99 4.67 5.00
CA ARG A 200 20.80 3.65 4.29
C ARG A 200 21.86 3.04 5.20
N ASP A 201 22.54 3.87 5.99
CA ASP A 201 23.56 3.43 6.94
C ASP A 201 22.95 2.55 8.04
N TYR A 202 21.80 2.95 8.60
CA TYR A 202 21.04 2.13 9.55
C TYR A 202 20.64 0.76 8.97
N LEU A 203 20.13 0.74 7.73
CA LEU A 203 19.70 -0.51 7.11
C LEU A 203 20.89 -1.46 6.90
N LYS A 204 22.02 -0.95 6.43
CA LYS A 204 23.25 -1.73 6.21
C LYS A 204 23.84 -2.25 7.53
N SER A 205 23.93 -1.41 8.55
CA SER A 205 24.46 -1.81 9.85
C SER A 205 23.59 -2.87 10.53
N MET A 206 22.26 -2.72 10.47
CA MET A 206 21.35 -3.72 11.04
C MET A 206 21.36 -5.01 10.23
N LYS A 207 21.45 -4.95 8.90
CA LYS A 207 21.67 -6.16 8.09
C LYS A 207 22.95 -6.90 8.50
N ALA A 208 24.06 -6.21 8.71
CA ALA A 208 25.29 -6.85 9.15
C ALA A 208 25.12 -7.55 10.52
N LYS A 209 24.35 -6.96 11.44
CA LYS A 209 24.01 -7.62 12.72
C LYS A 209 23.13 -8.86 12.53
N GLU A 210 22.18 -8.80 11.60
CA GLU A 210 21.32 -9.93 11.25
C GLU A 210 22.13 -11.08 10.65
N ASP A 211 23.03 -10.78 9.71
CA ASP A 211 23.89 -11.77 9.07
C ASP A 211 24.84 -12.44 10.08
N ALA A 212 25.22 -11.73 11.15
CA ALA A 212 26.00 -12.27 12.27
C ALA A 212 25.18 -13.04 13.31
N TYR A 213 23.84 -12.95 13.27
CA TYR A 213 22.96 -13.56 14.26
C TYR A 213 22.41 -14.91 13.78
N THR A 214 22.62 -15.96 14.59
CA THR A 214 22.01 -17.27 14.34
C THR A 214 20.66 -17.38 15.05
N MET A 215 19.57 -17.46 14.28
CA MET A 215 18.22 -17.66 14.84
C MET A 215 18.13 -18.92 15.68
N THR A 216 17.66 -18.78 16.92
CA THR A 216 17.38 -19.90 17.81
C THR A 216 16.12 -20.66 17.34
N ALA A 217 15.91 -21.87 17.88
CA ALA A 217 14.66 -22.60 17.66
C ALA A 217 13.45 -21.82 18.15
N GLN A 218 13.60 -21.08 19.26
CA GLN A 218 12.55 -20.24 19.81
C GLN A 218 12.21 -19.07 18.87
N ASP A 219 13.21 -18.43 18.26
CA ASP A 219 12.98 -17.34 17.30
C ASP A 219 12.19 -17.81 16.09
N LYS A 220 12.58 -18.96 15.53
CA LYS A 220 11.88 -19.57 14.39
C LYS A 220 10.43 -19.90 14.75
N SER A 221 10.21 -20.45 15.95
CA SER A 221 8.86 -20.74 16.47
C SER A 221 8.03 -19.47 16.65
N ASN A 222 8.61 -18.42 17.24
CA ASN A 222 7.95 -17.14 17.47
C ASN A 222 7.57 -16.44 16.16
N LEU A 223 8.50 -16.40 15.20
CA LEU A 223 8.23 -15.85 13.88
C LEU A 223 7.13 -16.62 13.15
N LYS A 224 7.14 -17.96 13.27
CA LYS A 224 6.07 -18.80 12.72
C LYS A 224 4.72 -18.49 13.36
N LYS A 225 4.64 -18.32 14.68
CA LYS A 225 3.40 -17.95 15.38
C LYS A 225 2.80 -16.64 14.85
N LEU A 226 3.63 -15.62 14.63
CA LEU A 226 3.19 -14.35 14.05
C LEU A 226 2.58 -14.54 12.66
N TYR A 227 3.24 -15.31 11.79
CA TYR A 227 2.74 -15.57 10.43
C TYR A 227 1.51 -16.49 10.40
N ASP A 228 1.45 -17.50 11.28
CA ASP A 228 0.28 -18.37 11.39
C ASP A 228 -0.95 -17.60 11.85
N ALA A 229 -0.79 -16.65 12.78
CA ALA A 229 -1.88 -15.78 13.24
C ALA A 229 -2.46 -14.92 12.10
N ALA A 230 -1.59 -14.26 11.32
CA ALA A 230 -2.03 -13.50 10.14
C ALA A 230 -2.74 -14.37 9.10
N LYS A 231 -2.24 -15.58 8.86
CA LYS A 231 -2.86 -16.52 7.93
C LYS A 231 -4.23 -16.99 8.42
N ALA A 232 -4.38 -17.19 9.73
CA ALA A 232 -5.66 -17.55 10.33
C ALA A 232 -6.70 -16.41 10.20
N ASP A 233 -6.27 -15.16 10.40
CA ASP A 233 -7.14 -14.00 10.23
C ASP A 233 -7.57 -13.81 8.77
N ASP A 234 -6.63 -13.90 7.81
CA ASP A 234 -6.94 -13.86 6.37
C ASP A 234 -7.94 -14.97 5.98
N ALA A 235 -7.76 -16.18 6.50
CA ALA A 235 -8.67 -17.30 6.24
C ALA A 235 -10.07 -17.04 6.80
N LYS A 236 -10.16 -16.42 7.98
CA LYS A 236 -11.44 -16.01 8.60
C LYS A 236 -12.13 -14.92 7.78
N ALA A 237 -11.40 -13.88 7.37
CA ALA A 237 -11.92 -12.79 6.54
C ALA A 237 -12.42 -13.33 5.19
N LYS A 238 -11.65 -14.22 4.55
CA LYS A 238 -12.08 -14.90 3.33
C LYS A 238 -13.36 -15.69 3.52
N LYS A 239 -13.45 -16.49 4.59
CA LYS A 239 -14.66 -17.29 4.89
C LYS A 239 -15.90 -16.41 5.07
N ILE A 240 -15.77 -15.28 5.76
CA ILE A 240 -16.88 -14.32 5.96
C ILE A 240 -17.29 -13.69 4.62
N ASN A 241 -16.33 -13.23 3.82
CA ASN A 241 -16.62 -12.66 2.50
C ASN A 241 -17.26 -13.68 1.55
N ASP A 242 -16.72 -14.89 1.48
CA ASP A 242 -17.28 -15.96 0.64
C ASP A 242 -18.73 -16.28 1.07
N ALA A 243 -19.00 -16.35 2.38
CA ALA A 243 -20.34 -16.57 2.91
C ALA A 243 -21.30 -15.41 2.56
N TYR A 244 -20.85 -14.16 2.68
CA TYR A 244 -21.63 -12.99 2.28
C TYR A 244 -21.96 -13.04 0.79
N TRP A 245 -20.99 -13.29 -0.08
CA TRP A 245 -21.23 -13.36 -1.52
C TRP A 245 -22.08 -14.56 -1.94
N ALA A 246 -22.10 -15.64 -1.16
CA ALA A 246 -23.01 -16.76 -1.37
C ALA A 246 -24.44 -16.48 -0.85
N SER A 247 -24.65 -15.47 -0.01
CA SER A 247 -25.96 -15.13 0.58
C SER A 247 -26.93 -14.50 -0.43
N PRO A 248 -28.25 -14.51 -0.16
CA PRO A 248 -29.24 -13.82 -1.00
C PRO A 248 -28.93 -12.33 -1.19
N GLU A 249 -28.47 -11.64 -0.15
CA GLU A 249 -28.09 -10.22 -0.21
C GLU A 249 -26.89 -10.01 -1.15
N GLY A 250 -25.82 -10.79 -0.98
CA GLY A 250 -24.65 -10.72 -1.86
C GLY A 250 -25.00 -11.01 -3.32
N GLN A 251 -25.86 -12.01 -3.57
CA GLN A 251 -26.34 -12.32 -4.91
C GLN A 251 -27.22 -11.21 -5.50
N ALA A 252 -28.03 -10.53 -4.68
CA ALA A 252 -28.81 -9.37 -5.11
C ALA A 252 -27.91 -8.21 -5.55
N VAL A 253 -26.85 -7.92 -4.80
CA VAL A 253 -25.83 -6.91 -5.18
C VAL A 253 -25.14 -7.28 -6.49
N LEU A 254 -24.73 -8.54 -6.66
CA LEU A 254 -24.13 -9.00 -7.93
C LEU A 254 -25.09 -8.91 -9.10
N ALA A 255 -26.38 -9.22 -8.90
CA ALA A 255 -27.41 -9.08 -9.92
C ALA A 255 -27.63 -7.61 -10.30
N ALA A 256 -27.66 -6.69 -9.32
CA ALA A 256 -27.75 -5.25 -9.57
C ALA A 256 -26.57 -4.74 -10.40
N ARG A 257 -25.33 -5.11 -10.03
CA ARG A 257 -24.12 -4.75 -10.80
C ARG A 257 -24.15 -5.27 -12.23
N ARG A 258 -24.64 -6.50 -12.47
CA ARG A 258 -24.82 -7.05 -13.83
C ARG A 258 -25.81 -6.22 -14.65
N ARG A 259 -26.89 -5.74 -14.03
CA ARG A 259 -27.87 -4.86 -14.69
C ARG A 259 -27.26 -3.49 -15.01
N GLU A 260 -26.54 -2.89 -14.08
CA GLU A 260 -25.88 -1.58 -14.27
C GLU A 260 -24.79 -1.61 -15.34
N ASN A 261 -23.97 -2.66 -15.37
CA ASN A 261 -22.93 -2.85 -16.39
C ASN A 261 -23.52 -3.21 -17.77
N GLY A 262 -24.73 -3.76 -17.81
CA GLY A 262 -25.48 -3.97 -19.07
C GLY A 262 -26.14 -2.67 -19.58
N SER A 263 -26.61 -1.82 -18.66
CA SER A 263 -27.26 -0.54 -18.98
C SER A 263 -26.28 0.59 -19.35
N SER A 264 -25.01 0.51 -18.93
CA SER A 264 -23.95 1.46 -19.32
C SER A 264 -23.34 1.13 -20.69
N GLY A 265 -24.18 1.04 -21.72
CA GLY A 265 -23.87 1.40 -23.12
C GLY A 265 -22.69 0.76 -23.89
N GLY A 266 -21.95 -0.21 -23.35
CA GLY A 266 -20.74 -0.76 -23.99
C GLY A 266 -20.78 -2.22 -24.41
N GLY A 267 -21.79 -2.98 -23.98
CA GLY A 267 -21.88 -4.41 -24.27
C GLY A 267 -22.61 -4.72 -25.57
N SER A 268 -22.08 -5.68 -26.35
CA SER A 268 -22.83 -6.34 -27.42
C SER A 268 -23.15 -7.80 -27.08
N VAL A 269 -24.23 -8.30 -27.65
CA VAL A 269 -24.56 -9.72 -27.73
C VAL A 269 -24.45 -10.15 -29.19
N THR A 270 -23.95 -11.34 -29.46
CA THR A 270 -23.92 -11.90 -30.81
C THR A 270 -25.19 -12.68 -31.06
N LEU A 271 -26.01 -12.28 -32.03
CA LEU A 271 -27.17 -13.04 -32.47
C LEU A 271 -26.77 -13.95 -33.61
N ARG A 272 -27.01 -15.26 -33.50
CA ARG A 272 -26.73 -16.25 -34.54
C ARG A 272 -28.02 -16.78 -35.13
N ASN A 273 -28.17 -16.68 -36.44
CA ASN A 273 -29.31 -17.26 -37.14
C ASN A 273 -28.99 -18.72 -37.54
N ASN A 274 -29.65 -19.68 -36.90
CA ASN A 274 -29.52 -21.09 -37.24
C ASN A 274 -30.64 -21.58 -38.18
N SER A 275 -31.58 -20.71 -38.55
CA SER A 275 -32.63 -21.07 -39.52
C SER A 275 -32.09 -21.08 -40.96
N ASN A 276 -32.83 -21.72 -41.86
CA ASN A 276 -32.52 -21.76 -43.29
C ASN A 276 -32.95 -20.49 -44.05
N SER A 277 -33.51 -19.50 -43.36
CA SER A 277 -34.02 -18.25 -43.94
C SER A 277 -33.32 -17.03 -43.37
N THR A 278 -33.27 -15.92 -44.11
CA THR A 278 -32.80 -14.64 -43.55
C THR A 278 -33.79 -14.16 -42.49
N VAL A 279 -33.27 -13.72 -41.33
CA VAL A 279 -34.08 -13.05 -40.29
C VAL A 279 -33.71 -11.57 -40.18
N TYR A 280 -34.66 -10.76 -39.75
CA TYR A 280 -34.46 -9.36 -39.39
C TYR A 280 -34.76 -9.17 -37.93
N VAL A 281 -33.89 -8.46 -37.21
CA VAL A 281 -34.04 -8.21 -35.78
C VAL A 281 -34.13 -6.71 -35.52
N GLY A 282 -35.18 -6.29 -34.83
CA GLY A 282 -35.47 -4.89 -34.53
C GLY A 282 -35.84 -4.68 -33.06
N SER A 283 -35.88 -3.42 -32.64
CA SER A 283 -36.43 -3.04 -31.33
C SER A 283 -37.95 -3.16 -31.33
N SER A 284 -38.56 -3.20 -30.14
CA SER A 284 -40.02 -3.26 -30.00
C SER A 284 -40.70 -2.12 -30.78
N GLY A 285 -41.77 -2.45 -31.52
CA GLY A 285 -42.56 -1.48 -32.29
C GLY A 285 -41.87 -0.86 -33.52
N SER A 286 -40.65 -1.29 -33.88
CA SER A 286 -39.94 -0.74 -35.04
C SER A 286 -40.60 -1.14 -36.36
N ASN A 287 -40.87 -0.13 -37.20
CA ASN A 287 -41.30 -0.31 -38.60
C ASN A 287 -40.15 -0.11 -39.61
N ASN A 288 -38.98 0.29 -39.13
CA ASN A 288 -37.77 0.38 -39.95
C ASN A 288 -37.12 -1.00 -40.06
N ARG A 289 -36.43 -1.22 -41.18
CA ARG A 289 -35.62 -2.42 -41.40
C ARG A 289 -34.57 -2.57 -40.30
N GLY A 290 -34.64 -3.68 -39.58
CA GLY A 290 -33.70 -4.04 -38.53
C GLY A 290 -32.43 -4.71 -39.06
N THR A 291 -31.65 -5.25 -38.13
CA THR A 291 -30.41 -5.96 -38.43
C THR A 291 -30.72 -7.23 -39.20
N LYS A 292 -30.27 -7.30 -40.46
CA LYS A 292 -30.39 -8.49 -41.31
C LYS A 292 -29.36 -9.53 -40.91
N ILE A 293 -29.78 -10.78 -40.72
CA ILE A 293 -28.91 -11.90 -40.40
C ILE A 293 -29.20 -13.05 -41.38
N ALA A 294 -28.27 -13.32 -42.28
CA ALA A 294 -28.40 -14.41 -43.26
C ALA A 294 -28.38 -15.81 -42.58
N PRO A 295 -28.87 -16.87 -43.25
CA PRO A 295 -28.79 -18.24 -42.74
C PRO A 295 -27.37 -18.61 -42.32
N GLY A 296 -27.21 -19.18 -41.12
CA GLY A 296 -25.91 -19.60 -40.56
C GLY A 296 -25.00 -18.46 -40.09
N SER A 297 -25.35 -17.19 -40.32
CA SER A 297 -24.53 -16.03 -40.00
C SER A 297 -24.83 -15.46 -38.61
N THR A 298 -23.97 -14.52 -38.18
CA THR A 298 -24.12 -13.78 -36.93
C THR A 298 -24.22 -12.28 -37.16
N ALA A 299 -24.80 -11.57 -36.19
CA ALA A 299 -24.77 -10.12 -36.12
C ALA A 299 -24.62 -9.63 -34.68
N SER A 300 -24.03 -8.44 -34.51
CA SER A 300 -23.91 -7.78 -33.21
C SER A 300 -25.20 -7.03 -32.88
N TRP A 301 -25.66 -7.14 -31.63
CA TRP A 301 -26.82 -6.42 -31.11
C TRP A 301 -26.48 -5.71 -29.79
N SER A 302 -27.08 -4.55 -29.56
CA SER A 302 -26.86 -3.80 -28.32
C SER A 302 -27.45 -4.54 -27.13
N CYS A 303 -26.63 -4.81 -26.12
CA CYS A 303 -27.07 -5.48 -24.90
C CYS A 303 -28.20 -4.78 -24.15
N GLY A 304 -28.19 -3.46 -24.15
CA GLY A 304 -29.15 -2.66 -23.38
C GLY A 304 -30.55 -2.65 -23.97
N ARG A 305 -30.82 -3.42 -25.05
CA ARG A 305 -32.10 -3.41 -25.75
C ARG A 305 -32.61 -4.81 -25.99
N ASP A 306 -33.89 -5.04 -25.72
CA ASP A 306 -34.60 -6.22 -26.20
C ASP A 306 -34.51 -6.29 -27.74
N ALA A 307 -34.44 -7.51 -28.26
CA ALA A 307 -34.40 -7.78 -29.69
C ALA A 307 -35.58 -8.66 -30.09
N TYR A 308 -36.30 -8.26 -31.13
CA TYR A 308 -37.51 -8.93 -31.63
C TYR A 308 -37.33 -9.29 -33.09
N LEU A 309 -37.84 -10.45 -33.51
CA LEU A 309 -37.94 -10.77 -34.93
C LEU A 309 -38.85 -9.76 -35.62
N GLN A 310 -38.50 -9.38 -36.84
CA GLN A 310 -39.35 -8.56 -37.71
C GLN A 310 -39.90 -9.40 -38.85
N GLN A 311 -41.15 -9.12 -39.20
CA GLN A 311 -41.80 -9.63 -40.38
C GLN A 311 -41.55 -8.67 -41.55
N GLU A 312 -41.04 -9.20 -42.66
CA GLU A 312 -40.92 -8.48 -43.94
C GLU A 312 -42.17 -8.76 -44.79
N THR A 313 -42.79 -7.71 -45.33
CA THR A 313 -43.90 -7.82 -46.29
C THR A 313 -43.50 -7.14 -47.58
N ILE A 314 -43.54 -7.88 -48.69
CA ILE A 314 -43.15 -7.41 -50.02
C ILE A 314 -44.40 -7.26 -50.88
N VAL A 315 -44.63 -6.06 -51.40
CA VAL A 315 -45.70 -5.77 -52.37
C VAL A 315 -45.08 -5.11 -53.59
N GLY A 316 -45.04 -5.84 -54.71
CA GLY A 316 -44.31 -5.41 -55.90
C GLY A 316 -42.81 -5.23 -55.61
N THR A 317 -42.29 -4.03 -55.84
CA THR A 317 -40.89 -3.65 -55.55
C THR A 317 -40.68 -3.04 -54.16
N THR A 318 -41.74 -2.94 -53.35
CA THR A 318 -41.70 -2.28 -52.04
C THR A 318 -41.64 -3.30 -50.90
N SER A 319 -40.65 -3.16 -50.02
CA SER A 319 -40.55 -3.91 -48.76
C SER A 319 -40.97 -3.05 -47.56
N SER A 320 -41.76 -3.62 -46.67
CA SER A 320 -42.09 -3.05 -45.35
C SER A 320 -41.70 -4.01 -44.24
N TYR A 321 -41.38 -3.47 -43.07
CA TYR A 321 -40.92 -4.24 -41.92
C TYR A 321 -41.77 -3.91 -40.69
N LYS A 322 -42.04 -4.90 -39.85
CA LYS A 322 -42.72 -4.70 -38.57
C LYS A 322 -42.19 -5.66 -37.53
N SER A 323 -41.80 -5.15 -36.37
CA SER A 323 -41.44 -6.00 -35.23
C SER A 323 -42.62 -6.86 -34.79
N THR A 324 -42.35 -8.15 -34.63
CA THR A 324 -43.29 -9.15 -34.09
C THR A 324 -43.24 -9.17 -32.56
N SER A 325 -44.13 -9.94 -31.94
CA SER A 325 -44.08 -10.24 -30.50
C SER A 325 -42.98 -11.24 -30.13
N ASN A 326 -42.28 -11.84 -31.10
CA ASN A 326 -41.29 -12.88 -30.87
C ASN A 326 -39.96 -12.26 -30.47
N ARG A 327 -39.73 -12.17 -29.15
CA ARG A 327 -38.47 -11.70 -28.56
C ARG A 327 -37.41 -12.79 -28.63
N VAL A 328 -36.28 -12.47 -29.27
CA VAL A 328 -35.11 -13.36 -29.40
C VAL A 328 -34.00 -13.04 -28.40
N TYR A 329 -34.04 -11.86 -27.79
CA TYR A 329 -33.11 -11.46 -26.74
C TYR A 329 -33.79 -10.49 -25.77
N SER A 330 -33.55 -10.68 -24.47
CA SER A 330 -33.99 -9.74 -23.43
C SER A 330 -32.80 -8.89 -23.03
N ALA A 331 -33.01 -7.58 -22.86
CA ALA A 331 -31.97 -6.64 -22.49
C ALA A 331 -31.18 -7.16 -21.29
N ASN A 332 -29.85 -7.10 -21.38
CA ASN A 332 -28.89 -7.47 -20.34
C ASN A 332 -28.90 -8.96 -19.94
N SER A 333 -29.60 -9.85 -20.66
CA SER A 333 -29.72 -11.26 -20.25
C SER A 333 -28.54 -12.15 -20.65
N GLY A 334 -27.57 -11.64 -21.43
CA GLY A 334 -26.53 -12.48 -22.04
C GLY A 334 -25.40 -11.75 -22.75
N CYS A 335 -24.95 -10.61 -22.23
CA CYS A 335 -23.87 -9.82 -22.83
C CYS A 335 -22.55 -10.60 -23.00
N GLY A 336 -21.86 -10.35 -24.12
CA GLY A 336 -20.60 -11.01 -24.45
C GLY A 336 -20.74 -12.49 -24.84
N ARG A 337 -21.98 -12.97 -25.06
CA ARG A 337 -22.26 -14.35 -25.48
C ARG A 337 -22.99 -14.37 -26.83
N THR A 338 -23.05 -15.57 -27.41
CA THR A 338 -23.87 -15.84 -28.59
C THR A 338 -25.24 -16.34 -28.18
N VAL A 339 -26.30 -15.72 -28.71
CA VAL A 339 -27.68 -16.14 -28.58
C VAL A 339 -28.15 -16.70 -29.91
N ASN A 340 -28.66 -17.92 -29.89
CA ASN A 340 -29.16 -18.61 -31.07
C ASN A 340 -30.61 -18.21 -31.35
N ILE A 341 -30.87 -17.78 -32.58
CA ILE A 341 -32.19 -17.59 -33.17
C ILE A 341 -32.45 -18.83 -34.03
N ASN A 342 -33.50 -19.57 -33.69
CA ASN A 342 -33.86 -20.81 -34.36
C ASN A 342 -35.15 -20.63 -35.17
#